data_AF-R7YPN9-F1
#
_entry.id   AF-R7YPN9-F1
#
_cell.length_a   1.000
_cell.length_b   1.000
_cell.length_c   1.000
_cell.angle_alpha   90.00
_cell.angle_beta   90.00
_cell.angle_gamma   90.00
#
_symmetry.space_group_name_H-M   'P 1'
#
loop_
_entity.id
_entity.type
_entity.pdbx_description
1 polymer ?
#
loop_
_entity_poly.entity_id
_entity_poly.type
_entity_poly.pdbx_seq_one_letter_code
_entity_poly.pdbx_strand_id
1 'polypeptide(L)'
;MELFLFHFPQIGSTPEQVFLGIKAFSTIEPANLEALLSANFKDIGMGPRRNITFPMFGDGIFTQEGPAWKYSRDMLEYEGTVIFLRQTQIVTL
;
A
#
# COMPACT_ATOMS: atom_id res chain seq x y z
N MET A 1 -4.06 -18.83 3.01
CA MET A 1 -4.45 -17.41 2.85
C MET A 1 -5.73 -17.33 2.00
N GLU A 2 -6.77 -18.09 2.36
CA GLU A 2 -7.96 -18.27 1.51
C GLU A 2 -9.10 -17.29 1.81
N LEU A 3 -8.97 -16.49 2.87
CA LEU A 3 -10.05 -15.65 3.39
C LEU A 3 -10.60 -14.67 2.33
N PHE A 4 -9.73 -14.13 1.48
CA PHE A 4 -10.11 -13.17 0.45
C PHE A 4 -10.37 -13.83 -0.91
N LEU A 5 -9.78 -14.99 -1.17
CA LEU A 5 -9.87 -15.66 -2.47
C LEU A 5 -11.11 -16.54 -2.63
N PHE A 6 -11.68 -17.01 -1.51
CA PHE A 6 -12.85 -17.90 -1.50
C PHE A 6 -14.04 -17.39 -2.33
N HIS A 7 -14.22 -16.07 -2.40
CA HIS A 7 -15.40 -15.48 -3.02
C HIS A 7 -15.30 -15.40 -4.55
N PHE A 8 -14.12 -15.16 -5.13
CA PHE A 8 -13.98 -14.93 -6.58
C PHE A 8 -14.52 -16.05 -7.47
N PRO A 9 -14.36 -17.35 -7.13
CA PRO A 9 -14.98 -18.43 -7.90
C PRO A 9 -16.51 -18.38 -7.95
N GLN A 10 -17.16 -17.71 -7.00
CA GLN A 10 -18.62 -17.63 -6.88
C GLN A 10 -19.20 -16.35 -7.47
N ILE A 11 -18.48 -15.22 -7.35
CA ILE A 11 -18.98 -13.87 -7.71
C ILE A 11 -18.29 -13.27 -8.94
N GLY A 12 -17.31 -13.98 -9.52
CA GLY A 12 -16.51 -13.53 -10.64
C GLY A 12 -15.22 -12.83 -10.21
N SER A 13 -14.35 -12.55 -11.19
CA SER A 13 -12.98 -12.04 -10.97
C SER A 13 -12.91 -10.56 -10.59
N THR A 14 -13.96 -9.78 -10.86
CA THR A 14 -14.03 -8.34 -10.54
C THR A 14 -15.39 -7.96 -9.93
N PRO A 15 -15.68 -8.37 -8.69
CA PRO A 15 -16.94 -8.06 -8.05
C PRO A 15 -17.03 -6.62 -7.56
N GLU A 16 -18.24 -6.09 -7.62
CA GLU A 16 -18.66 -4.93 -6.86
C GLU A 16 -19.12 -5.39 -5.47
N GLN A 17 -18.62 -4.75 -4.41
CA GLN A 17 -19.00 -5.02 -3.02
C GLN A 17 -19.23 -3.71 -2.27
N VAL A 18 -20.17 -3.71 -1.33
CA VAL A 18 -20.34 -2.59 -0.40
C VAL A 18 -19.54 -2.90 0.86
N PHE A 19 -18.42 -2.21 1.04
CA PHE A 19 -17.56 -2.36 2.21
C PHE A 19 -17.71 -1.14 3.11
N LEU A 20 -18.14 -1.34 4.36
CA LEU A 20 -18.40 -0.27 5.33
C LEU A 20 -19.31 0.86 4.78
N GLY A 21 -20.32 0.50 3.99
CA GLY A 21 -21.25 1.45 3.36
C GLY A 21 -20.68 2.15 2.12
N ILE A 22 -19.44 1.84 1.71
CA ILE A 22 -18.78 2.40 0.54
C ILE A 22 -18.73 1.35 -0.56
N LYS A 23 -19.16 1.72 -1.76
CA LYS A 23 -18.99 0.88 -2.95
C LYS A 23 -17.51 0.71 -3.26
N ALA A 24 -17.04 -0.53 -3.25
CA ALA A 24 -15.66 -0.92 -3.50
C ALA A 24 -15.63 -2.01 -4.58
N PHE A 25 -14.61 -1.96 -5.43
CA PHE A 25 -14.34 -3.00 -6.41
C PHE A 25 -13.14 -3.81 -5.94
N SER A 26 -13.24 -5.13 -6.02
CA SER A 26 -12.10 -6.03 -5.85
C SER A 26 -11.80 -6.68 -7.19
N THR A 27 -10.54 -6.98 -7.48
CA THR A 27 -10.16 -7.62 -8.75
C THR A 27 -8.98 -8.56 -8.57
N ILE A 28 -9.05 -9.73 -9.19
CA ILE A 28 -7.92 -10.66 -9.37
C ILE A 28 -7.45 -10.74 -10.83
N GLU A 29 -8.13 -10.04 -11.75
CA GLU A 29 -7.75 -10.01 -13.16
C GLU A 29 -6.36 -9.33 -13.34
N PRO A 30 -5.38 -10.01 -13.97
CA PRO A 30 -4.03 -9.47 -14.13
C PRO A 30 -3.99 -8.13 -14.87
N ALA A 31 -4.81 -7.96 -15.91
CA ALA A 31 -4.86 -6.72 -16.68
C ALA A 31 -5.31 -5.52 -15.83
N ASN A 32 -6.26 -5.73 -14.92
CA ASN A 32 -6.72 -4.69 -13.99
C ASN A 32 -5.65 -4.39 -12.94
N LEU A 33 -4.96 -5.42 -12.44
CA LEU A 33 -3.86 -5.24 -11.48
C LEU A 33 -2.71 -4.45 -12.09
N GLU A 34 -2.34 -4.74 -13.34
CA GLU A 34 -1.33 -3.98 -14.08
C GLU A 34 -1.77 -2.53 -14.26
N ALA A 35 -3.00 -2.29 -14.72
CA ALA A 35 -3.51 -0.93 -14.88
C ALA A 35 -3.51 -0.13 -13.57
N LEU A 36 -3.85 -0.77 -12.45
CA LEU A 36 -3.88 -0.15 -11.11
C LEU A 36 -2.48 0.11 -10.54
N LEU A 37 -1.53 -0.82 -10.74
CA LEU A 37 -0.23 -0.78 -10.09
C LEU A 37 0.87 -0.14 -10.94
N SER A 38 0.69 0.01 -12.26
CA SER A 38 1.69 0.58 -13.15
C SER A 38 1.18 1.78 -13.94
N ALA A 39 0.15 1.59 -14.78
CA ALA A 39 -0.22 2.56 -15.81
C ALA A 39 -0.89 3.82 -15.25
N ASN A 40 -1.81 3.65 -14.30
CA ASN A 40 -2.69 4.73 -13.83
C ASN A 40 -2.48 5.06 -12.35
N PHE A 41 -1.27 4.84 -11.81
CA PHE A 41 -0.98 5.08 -10.39
C PHE A 41 -1.29 6.53 -9.95
N LYS A 42 -1.17 7.50 -10.88
CA LYS A 42 -1.48 8.91 -10.58
C LYS A 42 -2.98 9.18 -10.39
N ASP A 43 -3.85 8.34 -10.95
CA ASP A 43 -5.30 8.49 -10.90
C ASP A 43 -5.91 7.75 -9.69
N ILE A 44 -5.09 7.01 -8.93
CA ILE A 44 -5.51 6.15 -7.84
C ILE A 44 -4.86 6.63 -6.54
N GLY A 45 -5.68 6.95 -5.55
CA GLY A 45 -5.22 7.32 -4.22
C GLY A 45 -5.76 6.43 -3.10
N MET A 46 -5.39 6.75 -1.87
CA MET A 46 -5.80 6.07 -0.64
C MET A 46 -7.30 6.23 -0.37
N GLY A 47 -7.92 7.27 -0.94
CA GLY A 47 -9.32 7.60 -0.77
C GLY A 47 -9.66 7.83 0.71
N PRO A 48 -10.74 7.25 1.25
CA PRO A 48 -11.18 7.51 2.63
C PRO A 48 -10.18 6.98 3.68
N ARG A 49 -9.25 6.10 3.30
CA ARG A 49 -8.30 5.47 4.23
C ARG A 49 -7.43 6.50 4.94
N ARG A 50 -6.99 7.55 4.25
CA ARG A 50 -6.19 8.63 4.89
C ARG A 50 -6.94 9.24 6.07
N ASN A 51 -8.22 9.58 5.90
CA ASN A 51 -9.00 10.20 6.98
C ASN A 51 -9.20 9.26 8.18
N ILE A 52 -9.28 7.95 7.92
CA ILE A 52 -9.44 6.93 8.96
C ILE A 52 -8.12 6.71 9.72
N THR A 53 -6.98 6.72 9.03
CA THR A 53 -5.67 6.41 9.62
C THR A 53 -4.95 7.64 10.18
N PHE A 54 -5.29 8.84 9.71
CA PHE A 54 -4.68 10.10 10.14
C PHE A 54 -4.74 10.36 11.65
N PRO A 55 -5.86 10.13 12.37
CA PRO A 55 -5.90 10.34 13.81
C PRO A 55 -4.91 9.47 14.60
N MET A 56 -4.54 8.29 14.07
CA MET A 56 -3.62 7.37 14.74
C MET A 56 -2.15 7.62 14.38
N PHE A 57 -1.87 7.91 13.11
CA PHE A 57 -0.50 7.96 12.60
C PHE A 57 -0.02 9.36 12.22
N GLY A 58 -0.89 10.37 12.30
CA GLY A 58 -0.59 11.72 11.88
C GLY A 58 -0.27 11.81 10.39
N ASP A 59 0.50 12.83 10.00
CA ASP A 59 1.03 12.95 8.65
C ASP A 59 2.39 12.23 8.56
N GLY A 60 2.42 11.10 7.86
CA GLY A 60 3.61 10.26 7.75
C GLY A 60 3.45 9.17 6.70
N ILE A 61 4.33 8.16 6.70
CA ILE A 61 4.41 7.16 5.63
C ILE A 61 3.10 6.37 5.40
N PHE A 62 2.25 6.22 6.42
CA PHE A 62 0.97 5.49 6.31
C PHE A 62 -0.19 6.36 5.82
N THR A 63 0.00 7.67 5.70
CA THR A 63 -1.07 8.62 5.36
C THR A 63 -0.71 9.49 4.17
N GLN A 64 0.57 9.79 3.94
CA GLN A 64 1.07 10.60 2.82
C GLN A 64 0.97 9.89 1.48
N GLU A 65 0.82 10.68 0.41
CA GLU A 65 0.80 10.20 -0.99
C GLU A 65 1.81 10.96 -1.85
N GLY A 66 2.12 10.40 -3.01
CA GLY A 66 2.94 11.08 -4.03
C GLY A 66 4.36 11.43 -3.53
N PRO A 67 4.86 12.64 -3.86
CA PRO A 67 6.23 13.05 -3.50
C PRO A 67 6.52 13.02 -2.00
N ALA A 68 5.54 13.38 -1.15
CA ALA A 68 5.71 13.37 0.30
C ALA A 68 5.91 11.95 0.84
N TRP A 69 5.11 11.00 0.35
CA TRP A 69 5.29 9.58 0.67
C TRP A 69 6.65 9.06 0.22
N LYS A 70 7.06 9.41 -1.01
CA LYS A 70 8.36 8.99 -1.55
C LYS A 70 9.51 9.48 -0.67
N TYR A 71 9.48 10.75 -0.27
CA TYR A 71 10.48 11.31 0.64
C TYR A 71 10.54 10.56 1.97
N SER A 72 9.39 10.32 2.60
CA SER A 72 9.30 9.58 3.87
C SER A 72 9.81 8.13 3.73
N ARG A 73 9.53 7.46 2.61
CA ARG A 73 10.03 6.12 2.30
C ARG A 73 11.54 6.10 2.10
N ASP A 74 12.06 7.00 1.28
CA ASP A 74 13.49 7.08 0.96
C ASP A 74 14.31 7.37 2.23
N MET A 75 13.78 8.18 3.16
CA MET A 75 14.36 8.39 4.48
C MET A 75 14.42 7.09 5.30
N LEU A 76 13.33 6.32 5.39
CA LEU A 76 13.33 5.06 6.14
C LEU A 76 14.27 4.01 5.54
N GLU A 77 14.37 3.95 4.21
CA GLU A 77 15.30 3.07 3.51
C GLU A 77 16.75 3.45 3.81
N TYR A 78 17.05 4.75 3.83
CA TYR A 78 18.37 5.25 4.19
C TYR A 78 18.72 4.92 5.64
N GLU A 79 17.82 5.19 6.59
CA GLU A 79 18.04 4.87 8.01
C GLU A 79 18.24 3.37 8.24
N GLY A 80 17.43 2.52 7.60
CA GLY A 80 17.60 1.06 7.66
C GLY A 80 18.97 0.61 7.13
N THR A 81 19.41 1.20 6.02
CA THR A 81 20.74 0.94 5.44
C THR A 81 21.86 1.41 6.36
N VAL A 82 21.76 2.60 6.95
CA VAL A 82 22.76 3.14 7.88
C VAL A 82 22.86 2.31 9.16
N ILE A 83 21.73 1.86 9.71
CA ILE A 83 21.70 0.96 10.88
C ILE A 83 22.40 -0.37 10.54
N PHE A 84 22.09 -0.97 9.38
CA PHE A 84 22.71 -2.21 8.95
C PHE A 84 24.23 -2.07 8.80
N LEU A 85 24.70 -1.01 8.15
CA LEU A 85 26.14 -0.73 7.97
C LEU A 85 26.85 -0.46 9.31
N ARG A 86 26.23 0.28 10.23
CA ARG A 86 26.81 0.55 11.56
C ARG A 86 26.90 -0.71 12.43
N GLN A 87 25.95 -1.64 12.31
CA GLN A 87 25.97 -2.90 13.06
C GLN A 87 26.92 -3.93 12.46
N THR A 88 27.12 -3.95 11.14
CA THR A 88 28.06 -4.87 10.47
C THR A 88 29.53 -4.43 10.53
N GLN A 89 29.82 -3.17 10.85
CA GLN A 89 31.19 -2.64 11.02
C GLN A 89 31.83 -2.92 12.39
N ILE A 90 31.20 -3.69 13.29
CA ILE A 90 31.75 -4.01 14.64
C ILE A 90 32.54 -5.35 14.68
N VAL A 91 32.55 -6.14 13.60
CA VAL A 91 33.33 -7.39 13.53
C VAL A 91 34.40 -7.30 12.44
N THR A 92 35.35 -6.40 12.60
CA THR A 92 36.65 -6.50 11.92
C THR A 92 37.75 -5.87 12.80
N LEU A 93 38.14 -6.60 13.84
CA LEU A 93 39.47 -6.56 14.47
C LEU A 93 39.87 -8.00 14.80
#